data_AF-A0A2V8SJ15-F1
#
_entry.id   AF-A0A2V8SJ15-F1
#
_cell.length_a   1.000
_cell.length_b   1.000
_cell.length_c   1.000
_cell.angle_alpha   90.00
_cell.angle_beta   90.00
_cell.angle_gamma   90.00
#
_symmetry.space_group_name_H-M   'P 1'
#
loop_
_entity.id
_entity.type
_entity.pdbx_description
1 polymer ?
#
loop_
_entity_poly.entity_id
_entity_poly.type
_entity_poly.pdbx_seq_one_letter_code
_entity_poly.pdbx_strand_id
1 'polypeptide(L)'
;MHPAPAARRALPRTGGGPAARCRAGPAARGGFLAAPGRDDRGRLLRGGGARAGPSLAAAAPGVRPPGLGPRRRPAGGGGRHRLAARRLLRARAPRRGERARRGRVRLAPGGPGPAARAHPGRLLGRRARGGPVSRALPGLAVGYLIGSIPFAVLLSRAFGDFDAARQGTGNPGATNVFKHVGRLAGAAVGLLDYFKALLPALLAERWLGWDSGAATCLAVGAVLGHDFSCALRLRGGKGGASTLGAFSYLDFPALMAVGALWALALPFLRGRRFVAGPAALTLFPVAVALHASPWGAAHLPAAGRPQGMLPIVTGAGLALLLWARVLPGLRSRAALPAGGPR
;
A
#
# COMPACT_ATOMS: atom_id res chain seq x y z
N MET A 1 29.05 36.09 79.50
CA MET A 1 30.46 36.34 79.10
C MET A 1 30.92 35.24 78.16
N HIS A 2 31.66 35.61 77.11
CA HIS A 2 32.40 34.79 76.11
C HIS A 2 31.68 33.69 75.26
N PRO A 3 32.13 33.43 74.00
CA PRO A 3 31.46 32.51 73.05
C PRO A 3 32.30 31.33 72.51
N ALA A 4 31.62 30.29 72.00
CA ALA A 4 31.98 29.37 70.87
C ALA A 4 33.32 28.55 70.96
N PRO A 5 33.69 27.64 70.00
CA PRO A 5 32.99 27.15 68.79
C PRO A 5 33.05 25.60 68.48
N ALA A 6 32.25 25.20 67.47
CA ALA A 6 32.49 24.20 66.39
C ALA A 6 32.77 22.66 66.61
N ALA A 7 31.93 21.88 65.88
CA ALA A 7 32.23 20.69 65.05
C ALA A 7 32.57 19.29 65.65
N ARG A 8 31.76 18.27 65.25
CA ARG A 8 32.17 16.89 64.84
C ARG A 8 30.96 15.96 64.52
N ARG A 9 30.94 15.33 63.34
CA ARG A 9 30.26 14.05 62.99
C ARG A 9 30.98 13.53 61.71
N ALA A 10 31.85 12.51 61.73
CA ALA A 10 31.70 11.08 62.08
C ALA A 10 31.34 10.20 60.86
N LEU A 11 32.29 9.33 60.48
CA LEU A 11 32.20 8.29 59.44
C LEU A 11 31.46 7.03 59.94
N PRO A 12 31.11 6.09 59.04
CA PRO A 12 31.77 4.78 59.13
C PRO A 12 32.09 4.04 57.79
N ARG A 13 33.28 3.41 57.77
CA ARG A 13 33.61 1.98 57.48
C ARG A 13 32.92 1.26 56.30
N THR A 14 33.58 0.76 55.25
CA THR A 14 34.69 -0.24 55.06
C THR A 14 34.30 -1.73 55.10
N GLY A 15 34.69 -2.47 54.04
CA GLY A 15 34.61 -3.93 53.87
C GLY A 15 33.78 -4.33 52.63
N GLY A 16 34.12 -5.31 51.79
CA GLY A 16 35.30 -6.18 51.65
C GLY A 16 35.07 -7.16 50.47
N GLY A 17 36.13 -7.56 49.73
CA GLY A 17 36.02 -8.49 48.58
C GLY A 17 35.79 -9.96 48.96
N PRO A 18 35.82 -10.94 48.03
CA PRO A 18 36.95 -11.12 47.10
C PRO A 18 36.59 -11.56 45.64
N ALA A 19 37.64 -11.91 44.88
CA ALA A 19 37.66 -12.03 43.41
C ALA A 19 37.40 -13.43 42.82
N ALA A 20 37.20 -13.48 41.50
CA ALA A 20 37.41 -14.66 40.64
C ALA A 20 38.27 -14.29 39.41
N ARG A 21 39.08 -15.23 38.91
CA ARG A 21 40.23 -14.97 38.01
C ARG A 21 40.01 -15.31 36.52
N CYS A 22 40.90 -14.74 35.71
CA CYS A 22 41.12 -14.84 34.26
C CYS A 22 41.13 -16.25 33.64
N ARG A 23 40.86 -16.30 32.32
CA ARG A 23 41.66 -17.02 31.30
C ARG A 23 41.64 -16.24 29.98
N ALA A 24 42.67 -16.38 29.14
CA ALA A 24 42.92 -15.52 27.98
C ALA A 24 43.46 -16.25 26.74
N GLY A 25 43.12 -15.74 25.55
CA GLY A 25 43.82 -15.91 24.27
C GLY A 25 43.56 -17.20 23.46
N PRO A 26 43.96 -17.26 22.15
CA PRO A 26 44.73 -16.25 21.41
C PRO A 26 44.24 -15.84 19.98
N ALA A 27 44.55 -14.58 19.63
CA ALA A 27 45.05 -14.01 18.35
C ALA A 27 44.57 -14.41 16.92
N ALA A 28 44.11 -13.40 16.16
CA ALA A 28 44.47 -13.08 14.74
C ALA A 28 43.95 -11.65 14.40
N ARG A 29 44.78 -10.59 14.30
CA ARG A 29 45.60 -10.07 13.16
C ARG A 29 44.84 -9.32 12.04
N GLY A 30 45.16 -8.02 11.87
CA GLY A 30 44.82 -7.16 10.72
C GLY A 30 43.47 -6.41 10.84
N GLY A 31 43.36 -5.10 10.57
CA GLY A 31 44.35 -4.08 10.19
C GLY A 31 43.84 -2.65 10.48
N PHE A 32 44.76 -1.69 10.64
CA PHE A 32 44.50 -0.31 11.07
C PHE A 32 44.05 0.60 9.90
N LEU A 33 43.13 1.54 10.15
CA LEU A 33 43.10 2.85 9.50
C LEU A 33 42.60 3.92 10.48
N ALA A 34 43.24 5.09 10.48
CA ALA A 34 43.29 5.98 11.63
C ALA A 34 42.26 7.13 11.62
N ALA A 35 41.93 7.63 12.82
CA ALA A 35 41.21 8.89 13.01
C ALA A 35 42.16 10.10 12.90
N PRO A 36 41.67 11.28 12.45
CA PRO A 36 42.51 12.48 12.32
C PRO A 36 42.92 13.05 13.69
N GLY A 37 44.20 13.39 13.81
CA GLY A 37 44.79 13.94 15.04
C GLY A 37 44.31 15.35 15.40
N ARG A 38 44.48 15.69 16.68
CA ARG A 38 44.27 17.03 17.25
C ARG A 38 45.60 17.53 17.83
N ASP A 39 45.78 18.84 17.91
CA ASP A 39 46.91 19.42 18.64
C ASP A 39 46.67 19.43 20.16
N ASP A 40 47.72 19.72 20.94
CA ASP A 40 47.69 19.78 22.42
C ASP A 40 46.84 20.94 22.99
N ARG A 41 46.06 21.64 22.15
CA ARG A 41 45.06 22.63 22.57
C ARG A 41 43.67 22.37 21.96
N GLY A 42 43.46 21.21 21.36
CA GLY A 42 42.15 20.67 21.00
C GLY A 42 41.43 21.39 19.86
N ARG A 43 42.12 22.09 18.96
CA ARG A 43 41.50 22.75 17.80
C ARG A 43 41.62 21.95 16.51
N LEU A 44 40.59 22.05 15.66
CA LEU A 44 40.59 21.49 14.30
C LEU A 44 41.25 22.47 13.33
N LEU A 45 42.23 21.99 12.56
CA LEU A 45 42.90 22.77 11.51
C LEU A 45 41.95 22.99 10.33
N ARG A 46 41.53 24.25 10.12
CA ARG A 46 40.86 24.72 8.89
C ARG A 46 41.91 25.32 7.95
N GLY A 47 42.07 24.75 6.76
CA GLY A 47 42.73 25.43 5.62
C GLY A 47 41.74 26.30 4.85
N GLY A 48 42.18 27.46 4.35
CA GLY A 48 41.36 28.36 3.52
C GLY A 48 42.16 29.48 2.84
N GLY A 49 41.59 30.05 1.77
CA GLY A 49 42.21 31.04 0.86
C GLY A 49 42.68 30.41 -0.46
N ALA A 50 42.57 31.01 -1.65
CA ALA A 50 42.18 32.38 -2.09
C ALA A 50 41.80 32.33 -3.62
N ARG A 51 41.41 33.37 -4.40
CA ARG A 51 41.10 34.82 -4.24
C ARG A 51 40.39 35.34 -5.53
N ALA A 52 39.34 36.19 -5.44
CA ALA A 52 38.77 37.06 -6.52
C ALA A 52 38.22 36.39 -7.82
N GLY A 53 37.26 36.93 -8.59
CA GLY A 53 36.65 38.27 -8.75
C GLY A 53 36.79 38.74 -10.23
N PRO A 54 35.93 39.61 -10.83
CA PRO A 54 34.93 40.49 -10.22
C PRO A 54 33.51 40.45 -10.89
N SER A 55 32.66 41.38 -10.47
CA SER A 55 31.29 41.68 -10.89
C SER A 55 31.15 42.44 -12.22
N LEU A 56 29.96 42.40 -12.84
CA LEU A 56 29.35 43.56 -13.50
C LEU A 56 27.81 43.47 -13.44
N ALA A 57 27.14 44.62 -13.53
CA ALA A 57 25.72 44.80 -13.22
C ALA A 57 24.94 45.48 -14.35
N ALA A 58 23.61 45.49 -14.21
CA ALA A 58 22.64 46.33 -14.91
C ALA A 58 22.50 46.18 -16.45
N ALA A 59 21.28 45.88 -16.90
CA ALA A 59 20.42 46.83 -17.61
C ALA A 59 19.20 46.13 -18.25
N ALA A 60 18.00 46.60 -17.90
CA ALA A 60 16.87 46.63 -18.82
C ALA A 60 16.78 48.07 -19.36
N PRO A 61 16.28 48.31 -20.59
CA PRO A 61 14.83 48.39 -20.73
C PRO A 61 14.23 47.99 -22.10
N GLY A 62 12.94 47.60 -22.06
CA GLY A 62 11.90 48.17 -22.91
C GLY A 62 11.87 47.91 -24.43
N VAL A 63 10.86 47.13 -24.87
CA VAL A 63 10.13 47.39 -26.12
C VAL A 63 8.62 47.34 -25.81
N ARG A 64 7.88 48.37 -26.24
CA ARG A 64 6.41 48.48 -26.13
C ARG A 64 5.71 47.98 -27.42
N PRO A 65 4.42 47.63 -27.36
CA PRO A 65 3.65 47.15 -28.52
C PRO A 65 2.92 48.29 -29.28
N PRO A 66 2.46 48.03 -30.51
CA PRO A 66 1.26 48.64 -31.09
C PRO A 66 0.03 47.71 -30.93
N GLY A 67 -1.22 48.17 -30.84
CA GLY A 67 -1.71 49.55 -30.75
C GLY A 67 -2.96 49.79 -31.61
N LEU A 68 -4.16 49.73 -31.00
CA LEU A 68 -5.45 50.28 -31.49
C LEU A 68 -6.06 49.57 -32.73
N GLY A 69 -7.38 49.43 -32.91
CA GLY A 69 -8.51 50.24 -32.42
C GLY A 69 -9.87 49.50 -32.37
N PRO A 70 -11.04 50.15 -32.56
CA PRO A 70 -12.01 50.17 -31.46
C PRO A 70 -13.47 49.71 -31.74
N ARG A 71 -14.16 49.36 -30.64
CA ARG A 71 -15.59 49.57 -30.31
C ARG A 71 -16.68 49.28 -31.37
N ARG A 72 -17.67 48.45 -30.99
CA ARG A 72 -19.10 48.88 -30.81
C ARG A 72 -19.99 47.81 -30.14
N ARG A 73 -20.58 48.18 -29.01
CA ARG A 73 -21.95 47.86 -28.54
C ARG A 73 -22.75 49.18 -28.66
N PRO A 74 -24.10 49.21 -28.78
CA PRO A 74 -24.99 48.62 -27.77
C PRO A 74 -26.40 48.16 -28.21
N ALA A 75 -27.10 47.56 -27.23
CA ALA A 75 -28.54 47.65 -26.90
C ALA A 75 -29.67 47.34 -27.91
N GLY A 76 -30.74 46.69 -27.39
CA GLY A 76 -32.12 46.99 -27.83
C GLY A 76 -33.09 45.80 -27.87
N GLY A 77 -34.15 45.84 -27.05
CA GLY A 77 -35.38 45.02 -27.18
C GLY A 77 -35.32 43.60 -26.58
N GLY A 78 -36.35 43.08 -25.90
CA GLY A 78 -37.67 43.63 -25.57
C GLY A 78 -38.81 42.71 -26.01
N GLY A 79 -39.64 42.23 -25.07
CA GLY A 79 -40.74 41.28 -25.31
C GLY A 79 -40.45 39.92 -24.67
N ARG A 80 -41.03 39.52 -23.52
CA ARG A 80 -42.46 39.29 -23.23
C ARG A 80 -43.16 38.51 -24.34
N HIS A 81 -43.43 37.21 -24.10
CA HIS A 81 -44.75 36.61 -24.32
C HIS A 81 -44.91 35.34 -23.47
N ARG A 82 -45.86 35.37 -22.53
CA ARG A 82 -46.48 34.17 -21.93
C ARG A 82 -47.71 33.78 -22.78
N LEU A 83 -48.25 32.58 -22.51
CA LEU A 83 -49.58 32.05 -22.87
C LEU A 83 -49.72 31.31 -24.22
N ALA A 84 -49.89 29.99 -24.13
CA ALA A 84 -51.00 29.17 -24.69
C ALA A 84 -50.56 27.69 -24.59
N ALA A 85 -51.11 26.76 -23.80
CA ALA A 85 -52.44 26.51 -23.25
C ALA A 85 -53.44 25.77 -24.19
N ARG A 86 -53.35 24.42 -24.13
CA ARG A 86 -54.42 23.41 -24.31
C ARG A 86 -54.96 23.09 -25.71
N ARG A 87 -55.43 21.83 -25.82
CA ARG A 87 -56.15 21.18 -26.94
C ARG A 87 -55.22 20.91 -28.15
N LEU A 88 -55.25 19.78 -28.86
CA LEU A 88 -56.09 18.57 -28.84
C LEU A 88 -55.19 17.33 -28.54
N LEU A 89 -55.63 16.06 -28.47
CA LEU A 89 -56.94 15.44 -28.67
C LEU A 89 -57.12 14.31 -27.61
N ARG A 90 -57.68 13.15 -27.97
CA ARG A 90 -57.75 11.90 -27.16
C ARG A 90 -57.78 10.67 -28.08
N ALA A 91 -57.25 9.55 -27.56
CA ALA A 91 -57.66 8.16 -27.78
C ALA A 91 -57.73 7.56 -29.20
N ARG A 92 -56.98 6.46 -29.39
CA ARG A 92 -57.48 5.23 -30.06
C ARG A 92 -56.88 4.00 -29.37
N ALA A 93 -57.73 3.07 -28.95
CA ALA A 93 -57.33 1.80 -28.34
C ALA A 93 -57.06 0.72 -29.42
N PRO A 94 -56.19 -0.27 -29.17
CA PRO A 94 -55.95 -1.37 -30.10
C PRO A 94 -57.13 -2.36 -30.08
N ARG A 95 -57.71 -2.66 -31.26
CA ARG A 95 -58.67 -3.75 -31.41
C ARG A 95 -57.97 -5.08 -31.68
N ARG A 96 -58.53 -6.16 -31.13
CA ARG A 96 -58.08 -7.54 -31.34
C ARG A 96 -58.32 -7.99 -32.79
N GLY A 97 -57.42 -8.85 -33.28
CA GLY A 97 -57.79 -9.98 -34.12
C GLY A 97 -57.52 -9.85 -35.62
N GLU A 98 -56.28 -10.12 -36.02
CA GLU A 98 -55.99 -10.63 -37.37
C GLU A 98 -55.24 -11.95 -37.32
N ARG A 99 -55.63 -12.86 -38.22
CA ARG A 99 -55.24 -14.27 -38.20
C ARG A 99 -53.93 -14.47 -38.94
N ALA A 100 -52.97 -15.13 -38.29
CA ALA A 100 -51.68 -15.45 -38.89
C ALA A 100 -51.81 -16.39 -40.11
N ARG A 101 -51.67 -15.85 -41.33
CA ARG A 101 -51.40 -16.64 -42.53
C ARG A 101 -49.93 -17.10 -42.49
N ARG A 102 -49.68 -18.31 -41.97
CA ARG A 102 -48.35 -18.94 -42.06
C ARG A 102 -48.07 -19.37 -43.50
N GLY A 103 -47.29 -18.56 -44.22
CA GLY A 103 -46.70 -18.98 -45.50
C GLY A 103 -45.72 -20.13 -45.29
N ARG A 104 -45.94 -21.26 -45.97
CA ARG A 104 -44.96 -22.36 -46.04
C ARG A 104 -43.81 -21.96 -46.98
N VAL A 105 -42.69 -21.52 -46.41
CA VAL A 105 -41.42 -21.44 -47.15
C VAL A 105 -40.93 -22.87 -47.38
N ARG A 106 -40.79 -23.28 -48.64
CA ARG A 106 -40.13 -24.55 -49.02
C ARG A 106 -38.63 -24.41 -48.76
N LEU A 107 -38.05 -25.32 -47.98
CA LEU A 107 -36.60 -25.53 -47.93
C LEU A 107 -36.18 -26.39 -49.12
N ALA A 108 -35.22 -25.91 -49.92
CA ALA A 108 -34.55 -26.70 -50.94
C ALA A 108 -33.26 -27.31 -50.35
N PRO A 109 -32.92 -28.58 -50.62
CA PRO A 109 -31.66 -29.18 -50.22
C PRO A 109 -30.57 -28.88 -51.27
N GLY A 110 -29.38 -28.44 -50.84
CA GLY A 110 -28.27 -28.22 -51.78
C GLY A 110 -26.94 -27.85 -51.15
N GLY A 111 -25.95 -28.74 -51.32
CA GLY A 111 -24.52 -28.40 -51.27
C GLY A 111 -23.76 -28.82 -50.00
N PRO A 112 -22.85 -29.82 -50.06
CA PRO A 112 -21.81 -29.99 -49.05
C PRO A 112 -20.72 -28.91 -49.22
N GLY A 113 -20.47 -28.13 -48.16
CA GLY A 113 -19.39 -27.14 -48.14
C GLY A 113 -18.00 -27.79 -48.10
N PRO A 114 -16.95 -27.15 -48.65
CA PRO A 114 -15.63 -27.75 -48.79
C PRO A 114 -14.91 -27.93 -47.44
N ALA A 115 -14.12 -28.99 -47.34
CA ALA A 115 -13.38 -29.36 -46.14
C ALA A 115 -12.43 -28.24 -45.66
N ALA A 116 -12.76 -27.63 -44.53
CA ALA A 116 -11.85 -26.72 -43.82
C ALA A 116 -10.66 -27.53 -43.27
N ARG A 117 -9.47 -27.23 -43.80
CA ARG A 117 -8.20 -27.91 -43.48
C ARG A 117 -7.94 -27.90 -41.97
N ALA A 118 -7.54 -29.05 -41.43
CA ALA A 118 -7.16 -29.17 -40.03
C ALA A 118 -5.89 -28.35 -39.74
N HIS A 119 -5.93 -27.50 -38.70
CA HIS A 119 -4.74 -26.90 -38.10
C HIS A 119 -4.23 -27.80 -36.97
N PRO A 120 -3.07 -28.48 -37.11
CA PRO A 120 -2.48 -29.29 -36.04
C PRO A 120 -1.76 -28.38 -35.03
N GLY A 121 -2.53 -27.78 -34.10
CA GLY A 121 -1.97 -26.86 -33.10
C GLY A 121 -2.70 -26.82 -31.76
N ARG A 122 -3.69 -27.70 -31.52
CA ARG A 122 -4.54 -27.69 -30.31
C ARG A 122 -4.31 -28.85 -29.33
N LEU A 123 -3.06 -29.33 -29.23
CA LEU A 123 -2.69 -30.45 -28.34
C LEU A 123 -1.81 -30.02 -27.13
N LEU A 124 -2.15 -28.89 -26.50
CA LEU A 124 -1.72 -28.54 -25.15
C LEU A 124 -2.89 -27.97 -24.33
N GLY A 125 -4.06 -28.60 -24.50
CA GLY A 125 -5.34 -28.21 -23.91
C GLY A 125 -5.78 -29.06 -22.71
N ARG A 126 -4.86 -29.62 -21.92
CA ARG A 126 -5.20 -30.37 -20.68
C ARG A 126 -5.64 -29.40 -19.58
N ARG A 127 -6.76 -28.69 -19.81
CA ARG A 127 -7.49 -27.94 -18.78
C ARG A 127 -7.72 -28.88 -17.60
N ALA A 128 -7.01 -28.65 -16.50
CA ALA A 128 -7.26 -29.34 -15.24
C ALA A 128 -8.71 -29.03 -14.83
N ARG A 129 -9.60 -30.03 -15.02
CA ARG A 129 -11.05 -29.99 -14.76
C ARG A 129 -11.35 -30.03 -13.26
N GLY A 130 -10.64 -29.22 -12.49
CA GLY A 130 -11.06 -28.84 -11.16
C GLY A 130 -12.15 -27.77 -11.28
N GLY A 131 -13.30 -27.95 -10.61
CA GLY A 131 -14.31 -26.90 -10.48
C GLY A 131 -13.78 -25.67 -9.72
N PRO A 132 -14.50 -24.54 -9.67
CA PRO A 132 -14.00 -23.29 -9.08
C PRO A 132 -13.49 -23.45 -7.64
N VAL A 133 -14.16 -24.29 -6.82
CA VAL A 133 -13.74 -24.56 -5.43
C VAL A 133 -12.42 -25.32 -5.34
N SER A 134 -12.08 -26.17 -6.33
CA SER A 134 -10.93 -27.08 -6.27
C SER A 134 -9.57 -26.37 -6.23
N ARG A 135 -9.49 -25.12 -6.71
CA ARG A 135 -8.26 -24.33 -6.73
C ARG A 135 -8.15 -23.37 -5.55
N ALA A 136 -9.20 -23.22 -4.75
CA ALA A 136 -9.20 -22.35 -3.57
C ALA A 136 -8.21 -22.80 -2.49
N LEU A 137 -8.22 -24.09 -2.13
CA LEU A 137 -7.29 -24.65 -1.13
C LEU A 137 -5.83 -24.65 -1.62
N PRO A 138 -5.49 -25.13 -2.85
CA PRO A 138 -4.15 -24.96 -3.42
C PRO A 138 -3.71 -23.50 -3.49
N GLY A 139 -4.61 -22.58 -3.86
CA GLY A 139 -4.33 -21.15 -3.92
C GLY A 139 -3.96 -20.58 -2.55
N LEU A 140 -4.76 -20.87 -1.52
CA LEU A 140 -4.47 -20.47 -0.15
C LEU A 140 -3.10 -20.98 0.32
N ALA A 141 -2.77 -22.25 0.04
CA ALA A 141 -1.51 -22.87 0.43
C ALA A 141 -0.30 -22.25 -0.31
N VAL A 142 -0.38 -22.11 -1.64
CA VAL A 142 0.67 -21.48 -2.46
C VAL A 142 0.87 -20.03 -2.06
N GLY A 143 -0.23 -19.29 -1.87
CA GLY A 143 -0.20 -17.92 -1.35
C GLY A 143 0.50 -17.84 0.00
N TYR A 144 0.16 -18.72 0.94
CA TYR A 144 0.79 -18.78 2.27
C TYR A 144 2.30 -19.01 2.22
N LEU A 145 2.78 -19.91 1.34
CA LEU A 145 4.21 -20.14 1.16
C LEU A 145 4.93 -18.90 0.58
N ILE A 146 4.35 -18.24 -0.42
CA ILE A 146 4.89 -17.00 -1.01
C ILE A 146 4.88 -15.86 0.02
N GLY A 147 3.78 -15.70 0.76
CA GLY A 147 3.64 -14.72 1.83
C GLY A 147 4.66 -14.89 2.95
N SER A 148 5.00 -16.15 3.26
CA SER A 148 5.94 -16.53 4.32
C SER A 148 7.39 -16.11 4.06
N ILE A 149 7.73 -15.68 2.84
CA ILE A 149 9.07 -15.16 2.50
C ILE A 149 9.35 -13.88 3.34
N PRO A 150 10.37 -13.90 4.22
CA PRO A 150 10.58 -12.83 5.20
C PRO A 150 11.48 -11.72 4.61
N PHE A 151 10.98 -10.97 3.62
CA PHE A 151 11.75 -9.92 2.94
C PHE A 151 12.39 -8.91 3.88
N ALA A 152 11.72 -8.57 4.99
CA ALA A 152 12.28 -7.69 6.01
C ALA A 152 13.61 -8.22 6.59
N VAL A 153 13.73 -9.54 6.85
CA VAL A 153 14.93 -10.17 7.40
C VAL A 153 15.99 -10.36 6.31
N LEU A 154 15.57 -10.76 5.10
CA LEU A 154 16.45 -10.94 3.96
C LEU A 154 17.19 -9.64 3.61
N LEU A 155 16.46 -8.54 3.43
CA LEU A 155 17.03 -7.26 3.05
C LEU A 155 17.75 -6.58 4.23
N SER A 156 17.29 -6.72 5.47
CA SER A 156 17.97 -6.07 6.60
C SER A 156 19.34 -6.65 6.90
N ARG A 157 19.51 -7.97 6.71
CA ARG A 157 20.81 -8.63 6.81
C ARG A 157 21.69 -8.29 5.61
N ALA A 158 21.14 -8.32 4.39
CA ALA A 158 21.90 -8.03 3.17
C ALA A 158 22.42 -6.58 3.07
N PHE A 159 21.75 -5.60 3.69
CA PHE A 159 22.09 -4.18 3.56
C PHE A 159 22.59 -3.48 4.84
N GLY A 160 22.76 -4.19 5.96
CA GLY A 160 23.26 -3.54 7.19
C GLY A 160 23.36 -4.41 8.45
N ASP A 161 23.69 -5.70 8.32
CA ASP A 161 23.94 -6.64 9.43
C ASP A 161 22.86 -6.69 10.53
N PHE A 162 21.64 -6.26 10.19
CA PHE A 162 20.53 -6.10 11.11
C PHE A 162 19.55 -7.26 10.95
N ASP A 163 19.14 -7.90 12.05
CA ASP A 163 18.07 -8.91 12.02
C ASP A 163 16.73 -8.27 12.40
N ALA A 164 15.92 -7.91 11.41
CA ALA A 164 14.63 -7.25 11.62
C ALA A 164 13.59 -8.10 12.40
N ALA A 165 13.80 -9.42 12.56
CA ALA A 165 12.95 -10.27 13.39
C ALA A 165 13.39 -10.34 14.86
N ARG A 166 14.58 -9.83 15.20
CA ARG A 166 15.16 -9.88 16.56
C ARG A 166 15.53 -8.52 17.13
N GLN A 167 15.83 -7.55 16.29
CA GLN A 167 16.39 -6.25 16.66
C GLN A 167 15.38 -5.10 16.45
N GLY A 168 15.67 -3.94 17.04
CA GLY A 168 14.83 -2.74 16.96
C GLY A 168 13.46 -2.97 17.59
N THR A 169 12.41 -2.88 16.80
CA THR A 169 11.02 -3.17 17.28
C THR A 169 10.68 -4.66 17.36
N GLY A 170 11.58 -5.56 16.97
CA GLY A 170 11.34 -7.01 16.91
C GLY A 170 10.25 -7.44 15.91
N ASN A 171 9.76 -6.52 15.07
CA ASN A 171 8.72 -6.78 14.08
C ASN A 171 9.34 -6.86 12.67
N PRO A 172 9.25 -8.01 11.97
CA PRO A 172 9.87 -8.22 10.67
C PRO A 172 9.05 -7.55 9.54
N GLY A 173 9.07 -6.22 9.50
CA GLY A 173 8.38 -5.44 8.48
C GLY A 173 9.09 -4.13 8.12
N ALA A 174 8.69 -3.56 6.99
CA ALA A 174 9.28 -2.37 6.36
C ALA A 174 9.65 -1.22 7.34
N THR A 175 8.78 -0.89 8.30
CA THR A 175 9.04 0.21 9.27
C THR A 175 10.23 -0.07 10.19
N ASN A 176 10.52 -1.32 10.54
CA ASN A 176 11.68 -1.66 11.37
C ASN A 176 12.97 -1.46 10.57
N VAL A 177 13.00 -1.96 9.34
CA VAL A 177 14.11 -1.85 8.39
C VAL A 177 14.37 -0.40 8.01
N PHE A 178 13.32 0.39 7.74
CA PHE A 178 13.41 1.81 7.42
C PHE A 178 14.13 2.62 8.51
N LYS A 179 13.92 2.26 9.78
CA LYS A 179 14.47 2.97 10.94
C LYS A 179 15.91 2.60 11.29
N HIS A 180 16.33 1.35 11.05
CA HIS A 180 17.61 0.84 11.55
C HIS A 180 18.62 0.50 10.44
N VAL A 181 18.17 0.24 9.21
CA VAL A 181 19.03 -0.06 8.05
C VAL A 181 19.02 1.10 7.06
N GLY A 182 17.84 1.65 6.76
CA GLY A 182 17.73 2.87 5.97
C GLY A 182 16.49 2.96 5.09
N ARG A 183 16.28 4.16 4.54
CA ARG A 183 15.06 4.54 3.81
C ARG A 183 14.82 3.65 2.58
N LEU A 184 15.87 3.37 1.80
CA LEU A 184 15.79 2.55 0.58
C LEU A 184 15.48 1.09 0.90
N ALA A 185 16.22 0.48 1.83
CA ALA A 185 15.96 -0.90 2.27
C ALA A 185 14.54 -1.06 2.85
N GLY A 186 14.09 -0.12 3.68
CA GLY A 186 12.72 -0.12 4.22
C GLY A 186 11.64 0.02 3.14
N ALA A 187 11.86 0.87 2.14
CA ALA A 187 10.95 1.03 1.00
C ALA A 187 10.90 -0.24 0.13
N ALA A 188 12.05 -0.84 -0.18
CA ALA A 188 12.14 -2.08 -0.93
C ALA A 188 11.42 -3.24 -0.24
N VAL A 189 11.58 -3.40 1.09
CA VAL A 189 10.82 -4.38 1.88
C VAL A 189 9.31 -4.13 1.78
N GLY A 190 8.86 -2.88 1.91
CA GLY A 190 7.44 -2.55 1.79
C GLY A 190 6.88 -2.87 0.39
N LEU A 191 7.66 -2.63 -0.65
CA LEU A 191 7.28 -2.91 -2.04
C LEU A 191 7.22 -4.42 -2.34
N LEU A 192 8.17 -5.19 -1.81
CA LEU A 192 8.18 -6.66 -1.93
C LEU A 192 7.04 -7.30 -1.12
N ASP A 193 6.80 -6.82 0.11
CA ASP A 193 5.68 -7.27 0.95
C ASP A 193 4.31 -6.93 0.34
N TYR A 194 4.21 -5.85 -0.44
CA TYR A 194 3.05 -5.50 -1.27
C TYR A 194 2.91 -6.44 -2.48
N PHE A 195 3.95 -6.56 -3.30
CA PHE A 195 3.87 -7.31 -4.55
C PHE A 195 3.70 -8.81 -4.37
N LYS A 196 4.17 -9.41 -3.26
CA LYS A 196 3.97 -10.84 -2.99
C LYS A 196 2.51 -11.25 -2.75
N ALA A 197 1.63 -10.30 -2.44
CA ALA A 197 0.18 -10.52 -2.38
C ALA A 197 -0.52 -10.18 -3.71
N LEU A 198 -0.05 -9.12 -4.38
CA LEU A 198 -0.65 -8.64 -5.64
C LEU A 198 -0.28 -9.50 -6.86
N LEU A 199 1.01 -9.65 -7.15
CA LEU A 199 1.47 -10.25 -8.41
C LEU A 199 1.09 -11.73 -8.54
N PRO A 200 1.23 -12.59 -7.51
CA PRO A 200 0.83 -13.99 -7.64
C PRO A 200 -0.68 -14.19 -7.88
N ALA A 201 -1.52 -13.34 -7.29
CA ALA A 201 -2.98 -13.39 -7.50
C ALA A 201 -3.38 -12.93 -8.90
N LEU A 202 -2.81 -11.80 -9.38
CA LEU A 202 -2.97 -11.35 -10.77
C LEU A 202 -2.43 -12.39 -11.76
N LEU A 203 -1.27 -13.00 -11.48
CA LEU A 203 -0.65 -14.01 -12.34
C LEU A 203 -1.56 -15.24 -12.49
N ALA A 204 -2.09 -15.72 -11.36
CA ALA A 204 -3.01 -16.84 -11.30
C ALA A 204 -4.31 -16.59 -12.09
N GLU A 205 -4.96 -15.44 -11.88
CA GLU A 205 -6.20 -15.09 -12.59
C GLU A 205 -5.96 -14.91 -14.10
N ARG A 206 -5.02 -14.02 -14.47
CA ARG A 206 -4.92 -13.50 -15.85
C ARG A 206 -4.12 -14.36 -16.81
N TRP A 207 -3.13 -15.13 -16.33
CA TRP A 207 -2.27 -15.96 -17.17
C TRP A 207 -2.44 -17.45 -16.92
N LEU A 208 -2.70 -17.88 -15.68
CA LEU A 208 -2.93 -19.30 -15.35
C LEU A 208 -4.41 -19.73 -15.46
N GLY A 209 -5.32 -18.78 -15.72
CA GLY A 209 -6.75 -19.06 -15.91
C GLY A 209 -7.41 -19.66 -14.67
N TRP A 210 -7.03 -19.18 -13.48
CA TRP A 210 -7.73 -19.45 -12.23
C TRP A 210 -8.95 -18.54 -12.13
N ASP A 211 -10.00 -19.02 -11.46
CA ASP A 211 -11.14 -18.18 -11.12
C ASP A 211 -10.76 -17.14 -10.06
N SER A 212 -11.54 -16.05 -10.01
CA SER A 212 -11.33 -14.95 -9.07
C SER A 212 -11.42 -15.38 -7.61
N GLY A 213 -12.15 -16.46 -7.29
CA GLY A 213 -12.22 -17.06 -5.97
C GLY A 213 -10.88 -17.67 -5.56
N ALA A 214 -10.33 -18.58 -6.38
CA ALA A 214 -9.04 -19.21 -6.14
C ALA A 214 -7.87 -18.21 -6.08
N ALA A 215 -7.86 -17.20 -6.96
CA ALA A 215 -6.87 -16.13 -6.92
C ALA A 215 -7.05 -15.19 -5.71
N THR A 216 -8.28 -14.97 -5.25
CA THR A 216 -8.55 -14.29 -3.96
C THR A 216 -8.00 -15.08 -2.78
N CYS A 217 -8.23 -16.40 -2.74
CA CYS A 217 -7.65 -17.29 -1.73
C CYS A 217 -6.11 -17.23 -1.72
N LEU A 218 -5.48 -17.09 -2.89
CA LEU A 218 -4.03 -16.90 -3.01
C LEU A 218 -3.60 -15.56 -2.38
N ALA A 219 -4.26 -14.44 -2.71
CA ALA A 219 -3.97 -13.14 -2.10
C ALA A 219 -4.13 -13.16 -0.57
N VAL A 220 -5.20 -13.78 -0.07
CA VAL A 220 -5.42 -13.98 1.38
C VAL A 220 -4.32 -14.84 1.99
N GLY A 221 -3.95 -15.94 1.33
CA GLY A 221 -2.84 -16.80 1.72
C GLY A 221 -1.54 -16.00 1.87
N ALA A 222 -1.22 -15.12 0.93
CA ALA A 222 -0.03 -14.29 0.99
C ALA A 222 -0.02 -13.30 2.16
N VAL A 223 -1.18 -12.78 2.58
CA VAL A 223 -1.29 -11.98 3.82
C VAL A 223 -1.10 -12.86 5.06
N LEU A 224 -1.77 -14.01 5.13
CA LEU A 224 -1.62 -14.95 6.25
C LEU A 224 -0.19 -15.46 6.40
N GLY A 225 0.49 -15.73 5.28
CA GLY A 225 1.90 -16.10 5.24
C GLY A 225 2.81 -14.96 5.71
N HIS A 226 2.50 -13.70 5.39
CA HIS A 226 3.28 -12.58 5.92
C HIS A 226 3.11 -12.43 7.43
N ASP A 227 1.88 -12.55 7.95
CA ASP A 227 1.55 -12.30 9.36
C ASP A 227 1.92 -13.46 10.28
N PHE A 228 1.83 -14.68 9.77
CA PHE A 228 2.07 -15.92 10.48
C PHE A 228 3.13 -16.78 9.75
N SER A 229 4.17 -16.17 9.20
CA SER A 229 5.23 -16.86 8.43
C SER A 229 5.76 -18.12 9.12
N CYS A 230 5.71 -19.26 8.42
CA CYS A 230 6.31 -20.51 8.88
C CYS A 230 7.83 -20.37 9.06
N ALA A 231 8.50 -19.64 8.18
CA ALA A 231 9.94 -19.34 8.26
C ALA A 231 10.32 -18.54 9.52
N LEU A 232 9.36 -17.83 10.12
CA LEU A 232 9.53 -17.06 11.36
C LEU A 232 8.78 -17.67 12.56
N ARG A 233 8.51 -18.99 12.55
CA ARG A 233 7.81 -19.70 13.64
C ARG A 233 6.46 -19.06 14.00
N LEU A 234 5.68 -18.70 12.97
CA LEU A 234 4.38 -18.01 13.06
C LEU A 234 4.45 -16.59 13.65
N ARG A 235 5.65 -16.00 13.81
CA ARG A 235 5.87 -14.63 14.29
C ARG A 235 6.25 -13.72 13.11
N GLY A 236 5.31 -13.57 12.18
CA GLY A 236 5.45 -12.71 11.01
C GLY A 236 5.15 -11.24 11.28
N GLY A 237 4.90 -10.49 10.20
CA GLY A 237 4.66 -9.05 10.20
C GLY A 237 3.28 -8.62 10.73
N LYS A 238 2.86 -7.41 10.33
CA LYS A 238 1.61 -6.78 10.76
C LYS A 238 0.59 -6.56 9.63
N GLY A 239 0.78 -7.17 8.47
CA GLY A 239 -0.20 -7.14 7.38
C GLY A 239 -0.20 -5.88 6.53
N GLY A 240 0.31 -4.74 7.02
CA GLY A 240 0.10 -3.43 6.37
C GLY A 240 0.40 -3.37 4.86
N ALA A 241 1.58 -3.82 4.43
CA ALA A 241 1.95 -3.80 3.01
C ALA A 241 1.30 -4.94 2.20
N SER A 242 1.22 -6.15 2.76
CA SER A 242 0.60 -7.29 2.08
C SER A 242 -0.92 -7.13 1.91
N THR A 243 -1.60 -6.53 2.89
CA THR A 243 -3.04 -6.21 2.80
C THR A 243 -3.29 -5.12 1.76
N LEU A 244 -2.41 -4.12 1.63
CA LEU A 244 -2.45 -3.18 0.50
C LEU A 244 -2.32 -3.92 -0.85
N GLY A 245 -1.41 -4.91 -0.95
CA GLY A 245 -1.25 -5.73 -2.14
C GLY A 245 -2.49 -6.56 -2.48
N ALA A 246 -3.10 -7.20 -1.48
CA ALA A 246 -4.36 -7.92 -1.64
C ALA A 246 -5.52 -6.99 -2.03
N PHE A 247 -5.60 -5.79 -1.44
CA PHE A 247 -6.64 -4.81 -1.79
C PHE A 247 -6.48 -4.27 -3.22
N SER A 248 -5.24 -4.07 -3.68
CA SER A 248 -4.96 -3.72 -5.09
C SER A 248 -5.41 -4.81 -6.07
N TYR A 249 -5.36 -6.08 -5.68
CA TYR A 249 -5.90 -7.18 -6.48
C TYR A 249 -7.44 -7.18 -6.46
N LEU A 250 -8.05 -6.98 -5.28
CA LEU A 250 -9.50 -7.06 -5.09
C LEU A 250 -10.27 -5.91 -5.77
N ASP A 251 -9.81 -4.67 -5.63
CA ASP A 251 -10.41 -3.48 -6.23
C ASP A 251 -9.42 -2.29 -6.17
N PHE A 252 -8.61 -2.13 -7.22
CA PHE A 252 -7.63 -1.05 -7.28
C PHE A 252 -8.26 0.36 -7.25
N PRO A 253 -9.34 0.67 -8.00
CA PRO A 253 -10.04 1.96 -7.87
C PRO A 253 -10.52 2.28 -6.45
N ALA A 254 -11.14 1.32 -5.75
CA ALA A 254 -11.58 1.53 -4.36
C ALA A 254 -10.40 1.77 -3.42
N LEU A 255 -9.28 1.05 -3.60
CA LEU A 255 -8.06 1.30 -2.82
C LEU A 255 -7.49 2.70 -3.09
N MET A 256 -7.48 3.17 -4.34
CA MET A 256 -7.01 4.52 -4.66
C MET A 256 -7.90 5.60 -4.04
N ALA A 257 -9.22 5.42 -4.02
CA ALA A 257 -10.14 6.33 -3.34
C ALA A 257 -9.87 6.41 -1.82
N VAL A 258 -9.68 5.25 -1.16
CA VAL A 258 -9.29 5.18 0.26
C VAL A 258 -7.91 5.80 0.51
N GLY A 259 -6.94 5.56 -0.38
CA GLY A 259 -5.60 6.13 -0.31
C GLY A 259 -5.60 7.66 -0.45
N ALA A 260 -6.43 8.20 -1.35
CA ALA A 260 -6.63 9.64 -1.50
C ALA A 260 -7.25 10.26 -0.25
N LEU A 261 -8.31 9.66 0.31
CA LEU A 261 -8.92 10.11 1.56
C LEU A 261 -7.91 10.09 2.73
N TRP A 262 -7.10 9.04 2.83
CA TRP A 262 -6.02 8.96 3.82
C TRP A 262 -4.97 10.05 3.63
N ALA A 263 -4.53 10.30 2.39
CA ALA A 263 -3.56 11.34 2.07
C ALA A 263 -4.08 12.74 2.42
N LEU A 264 -5.37 13.02 2.15
CA LEU A 264 -6.05 14.26 2.56
C LEU A 264 -6.15 14.39 4.09
N ALA A 265 -6.29 13.29 4.82
CA ALA A 265 -6.36 13.29 6.28
C ALA A 265 -4.96 13.44 6.96
N LEU A 266 -3.86 13.08 6.29
CA LEU A 266 -2.51 13.07 6.87
C LEU A 266 -2.05 14.38 7.55
N PRO A 267 -2.33 15.59 7.02
CA PRO A 267 -1.94 16.85 7.67
C PRO A 267 -2.58 17.05 9.04
N PHE A 268 -3.81 16.55 9.21
CA PHE A 268 -4.61 16.73 10.42
C PHE A 268 -4.26 15.71 11.51
N LEU A 269 -3.73 14.54 11.15
CA LEU A 269 -3.47 13.40 12.04
C LEU A 269 -2.13 13.50 12.82
N ARG A 270 -1.85 14.68 13.39
CA ARG A 270 -0.62 14.99 14.17
C ARG A 270 -0.31 13.89 15.19
N GLY A 271 0.82 13.19 15.02
CA GLY A 271 1.27 12.09 15.88
C GLY A 271 0.50 10.76 15.75
N ARG A 272 -0.71 10.74 15.17
CA ARG A 272 -1.59 9.55 15.06
C ARG A 272 -1.34 8.71 13.80
N ARG A 273 -0.33 9.07 12.98
CA ARG A 273 0.02 8.44 11.69
C ARG A 273 0.17 6.92 11.72
N PHE A 274 0.54 6.33 12.86
CA PHE A 274 0.65 4.87 13.02
C PHE A 274 -0.72 4.14 12.99
N VAL A 275 -1.79 4.79 13.45
CA VAL A 275 -3.17 4.24 13.43
C VAL A 275 -3.88 4.62 12.13
N ALA A 276 -3.51 5.76 11.54
CA ALA A 276 -4.14 6.33 10.35
C ALA A 276 -4.26 5.35 9.17
N GLY A 277 -3.20 4.57 8.88
CA GLY A 277 -3.18 3.60 7.78
C GLY A 277 -4.23 2.50 7.95
N PRO A 278 -4.17 1.68 9.03
CA PRO A 278 -5.19 0.68 9.33
C PRO A 278 -6.62 1.23 9.41
N ALA A 279 -6.80 2.45 9.95
CA ALA A 279 -8.11 3.10 10.03
C ALA A 279 -8.67 3.52 8.65
N ALA A 280 -7.82 3.94 7.72
CA ALA A 280 -8.25 4.15 6.34
C ALA A 280 -8.60 2.82 5.65
N LEU A 281 -7.80 1.77 5.86
CA LEU A 281 -8.02 0.46 5.23
C LEU A 281 -9.31 -0.23 5.70
N THR A 282 -9.85 0.09 6.87
CA THR A 282 -11.22 -0.32 7.26
C THR A 282 -12.34 0.30 6.41
N LEU A 283 -12.09 1.35 5.64
CA LEU A 283 -13.04 1.92 4.69
C LEU A 283 -13.03 1.19 3.33
N PHE A 284 -12.07 0.30 3.08
CA PHE A 284 -11.96 -0.42 1.80
C PHE A 284 -13.23 -1.22 1.44
N PRO A 285 -13.86 -2.02 2.33
CA PRO A 285 -15.09 -2.75 1.98
C PRO A 285 -16.25 -1.84 1.62
N VAL A 286 -16.31 -0.64 2.24
CA VAL A 286 -17.31 0.39 1.93
C VAL A 286 -17.02 1.02 0.56
N ALA A 287 -15.76 1.33 0.26
CA ALA A 287 -15.36 1.84 -1.05
C ALA A 287 -15.64 0.84 -2.18
N VAL A 288 -15.39 -0.45 -1.95
CA VAL A 288 -15.75 -1.56 -2.86
C VAL A 288 -17.28 -1.63 -3.06
N ALA A 289 -18.06 -1.54 -1.98
CA ALA A 289 -19.52 -1.54 -2.07
C ALA A 289 -20.07 -0.31 -2.83
N LEU A 290 -19.47 0.86 -2.63
CA LEU A 290 -19.80 2.07 -3.40
C LEU A 290 -19.42 1.93 -4.89
N HIS A 291 -18.27 1.32 -5.19
CA HIS A 291 -17.82 1.07 -6.56
C HIS A 291 -18.71 0.05 -7.28
N ALA A 292 -19.21 -0.97 -6.56
CA ALA A 292 -20.18 -1.95 -7.07
C ALA A 292 -21.60 -1.39 -7.24
N SER A 293 -21.94 -0.29 -6.57
CA SER A 293 -23.30 0.27 -6.55
C SER A 293 -23.73 0.85 -7.91
N PRO A 294 -25.04 1.06 -8.16
CA PRO A 294 -25.51 1.76 -9.37
C PRO A 294 -24.91 3.17 -9.54
N TRP A 295 -24.63 3.86 -8.44
CA TRP A 295 -23.95 5.15 -8.45
C TRP A 295 -22.48 5.02 -8.91
N GLY A 296 -21.76 4.02 -8.38
CA GLY A 296 -20.41 3.68 -8.84
C GLY A 296 -20.40 3.26 -10.31
N ALA A 297 -21.43 2.52 -10.74
CA ALA A 297 -21.60 2.12 -12.14
C ALA A 297 -21.80 3.31 -13.11
N ALA A 298 -22.36 4.43 -12.63
CA ALA A 298 -22.59 5.65 -13.40
C ALA A 298 -21.39 6.62 -13.41
N HIS A 299 -20.55 6.63 -12.37
CA HIS A 299 -19.52 7.66 -12.16
C HIS A 299 -18.07 7.16 -12.09
N LEU A 300 -17.84 5.87 -11.85
CA LEU A 300 -16.51 5.28 -11.69
C LEU A 300 -16.16 4.36 -12.88
N PRO A 301 -14.86 4.11 -13.16
CA PRO A 301 -14.44 3.27 -14.29
C PRO A 301 -15.13 1.89 -14.33
N ALA A 302 -15.35 1.36 -15.53
CA ALA A 302 -15.85 -0.01 -15.71
C ALA A 302 -14.75 -1.07 -15.49
N ALA A 303 -13.49 -0.70 -15.72
CA ALA A 303 -12.34 -1.57 -15.51
C ALA A 303 -12.09 -1.79 -14.01
N GLY A 304 -11.97 -3.05 -13.60
CA GLY A 304 -11.72 -3.42 -12.20
C GLY A 304 -12.95 -3.37 -11.29
N ARG A 305 -14.18 -3.30 -11.84
CA ARG A 305 -15.39 -3.38 -11.01
C ARG A 305 -15.48 -4.73 -10.29
N PRO A 306 -15.65 -4.74 -8.95
CA PRO A 306 -15.76 -5.96 -8.17
C PRO A 306 -17.07 -6.70 -8.51
N GLN A 307 -17.00 -8.02 -8.65
CA GLN A 307 -18.17 -8.86 -8.93
C GLN A 307 -18.61 -9.61 -7.67
N GLY A 308 -19.87 -9.41 -7.27
CA GLY A 308 -20.47 -10.04 -6.09
C GLY A 308 -19.89 -9.55 -4.76
N MET A 309 -20.21 -10.28 -3.69
CA MET A 309 -19.84 -9.89 -2.31
C MET A 309 -18.40 -10.27 -1.92
N LEU A 310 -17.71 -11.10 -2.71
CA LEU A 310 -16.41 -11.67 -2.34
C LEU A 310 -15.37 -10.58 -1.99
N PRO A 311 -15.14 -9.52 -2.80
CA PRO A 311 -14.15 -8.49 -2.46
C PRO A 311 -14.51 -7.69 -1.20
N ILE A 312 -15.80 -7.51 -0.92
CA ILE A 312 -16.30 -6.82 0.29
C ILE A 312 -16.01 -7.66 1.53
N VAL A 313 -16.41 -8.94 1.52
CA VAL A 313 -16.23 -9.86 2.65
C VAL A 313 -14.76 -10.14 2.91
N THR A 314 -13.97 -10.40 1.86
CA THR A 314 -12.51 -10.58 1.99
C THR A 314 -11.82 -9.31 2.46
N GLY A 315 -12.22 -8.14 1.93
CA GLY A 315 -11.70 -6.84 2.37
C GLY A 315 -11.95 -6.61 3.86
N ALA A 316 -13.15 -6.92 4.35
CA ALA A 316 -13.51 -6.77 5.76
C ALA A 316 -12.72 -7.73 6.66
N GLY A 317 -12.59 -9.00 6.27
CA GLY A 317 -11.79 -9.99 7.01
C GLY A 317 -10.31 -9.61 7.11
N LEU A 318 -9.70 -9.15 6.02
CA LEU A 318 -8.31 -8.68 6.00
C LEU A 318 -8.10 -7.37 6.78
N ALA A 319 -9.08 -6.46 6.79
CA ALA A 319 -9.04 -5.26 7.62
C ALA A 319 -9.14 -5.60 9.12
N LEU A 320 -10.01 -6.54 9.51
CA LEU A 320 -10.10 -7.06 10.87
C LEU A 320 -8.80 -7.75 11.31
N LEU A 321 -8.19 -8.57 10.44
CA LEU A 321 -6.89 -9.20 10.68
C LEU A 321 -5.79 -8.14 10.90
N LEU A 322 -5.71 -7.12 10.03
CA LEU A 322 -4.78 -6.00 10.18
C LEU A 322 -4.93 -5.30 11.55
N TRP A 323 -6.17 -5.07 12.00
CA TRP A 323 -6.41 -4.53 13.34
C TRP A 323 -5.98 -5.47 14.45
N ALA A 324 -6.26 -6.78 14.35
CA ALA A 324 -5.79 -7.77 15.33
C ALA A 324 -4.25 -7.79 15.45
N ARG A 325 -3.51 -7.58 14.35
CA ARG A 325 -2.03 -7.47 14.34
C ARG A 325 -1.50 -6.12 14.85
N VAL A 326 -2.28 -5.04 14.74
CA VAL A 326 -1.87 -3.68 15.14
C VAL A 326 -2.21 -3.37 16.60
N LEU A 327 -3.39 -3.80 17.09
CA LEU A 327 -3.93 -3.49 18.42
C LEU A 327 -2.99 -3.76 19.61
N PRO A 328 -2.27 -4.91 19.68
CA PRO A 328 -1.35 -5.16 20.80
C PRO A 328 -0.27 -4.07 20.92
N GLY A 329 0.27 -3.62 19.78
CA GLY A 329 1.29 -2.56 19.73
C GLY A 329 0.76 -1.16 20.03
N LEU A 330 -0.57 -0.95 20.07
CA LEU A 330 -1.20 0.27 20.58
C LEU A 330 -1.31 0.22 22.10
N ARG A 331 -1.77 -0.91 22.66
CA ARG A 331 -1.87 -1.12 24.12
C ARG A 331 -0.51 -0.94 24.80
N SER A 332 0.56 -1.54 24.26
CA SER A 332 1.92 -1.36 24.79
C SER A 332 2.43 0.09 24.76
N ARG A 333 1.93 0.93 23.85
CA ARG A 333 2.30 2.35 23.78
C ARG A 333 1.46 3.24 24.69
N ALA A 334 0.21 2.87 24.93
CA ALA A 334 -0.68 3.58 25.86
C ALA A 334 -0.33 3.28 27.33
N ALA A 335 0.28 2.12 27.62
CA ALA A 335 0.73 1.72 28.95
C ALA A 335 2.04 2.38 29.41
N LEU A 336 2.76 3.10 28.54
CA LEU A 336 3.95 3.86 28.94
C LEU A 336 3.52 5.20 29.56
N PRO A 337 4.06 5.58 30.74
CA PRO A 337 3.74 6.86 31.36
C PRO A 337 4.15 8.01 30.45
N ALA A 338 3.32 9.06 30.41
CA ALA A 338 3.47 10.21 29.54
C ALA A 338 4.59 11.17 30.00
N GLY A 339 5.84 10.71 29.96
CA GLY A 339 7.00 11.48 30.42
C GLY A 339 8.38 11.04 29.91
N GLY A 340 8.49 9.94 29.16
CA GLY A 340 9.77 9.53 28.57
C GLY A 340 10.18 10.41 27.35
N PRO A 341 11.44 10.89 27.26
CA PRO A 341 11.91 11.63 26.09
C PRO A 341 11.84 10.79 24.81
N ARG A 342 11.63 11.45 23.66
CA ARG A 342 11.42 10.85 22.34
C ARG A 342 12.64 10.92 21.45
#